data_AF-A0AAD8Y0I1-F1
#
_entry.id   AF-A0AAD8Y0I1-F1
#
_cell.length_a   1.000
_cell.length_b   1.000
_cell.length_c   1.000
_cell.angle_alpha   90.00
_cell.angle_beta   90.00
_cell.angle_gamma   90.00
#
_symmetry.space_group_name_H-M   'P 1'
#
loop_
_entity.id
_entity.type
_entity.pdbx_description
1 polymer ?
#
loop_
_entity_poly.entity_id
_entity_poly.type
_entity_poly.pdbx_seq_one_letter_code
_entity_poly.pdbx_strand_id
1 'polypeptide(L)'
;MKVLLHSRRLPFALMAALVCAIIVSSSTTSCAAFVANCPQLVFYSTISRHHPLSMAQDSNSNDNNDDNNSKDTSNENNKDNKRITKRNDTVTISTSWLVSKARLEHHHTQQLLRRPPLKLPYTTSQKWIQHNFSIKTKEEFEQLVMDGDIKNVYISKRPEEYYGRRGEWISWEHYLLGSVVEDGEGGVNRRNGTESLLKWQ
;
A
#
# COMPACT_ATOMS: atom_id res chain seq x y z
N MET A 1 -20.40 -7.21 70.26
CA MET A 1 -21.35 -7.25 69.12
C MET A 1 -20.54 -7.28 67.84
N LYS A 2 -20.51 -8.42 67.12
CA LYS A 2 -19.75 -8.62 65.87
C LYS A 2 -20.70 -8.47 64.70
N VAL A 3 -20.49 -7.44 63.87
CA VAL A 3 -21.32 -7.16 62.69
C VAL A 3 -20.67 -7.86 61.49
N LEU A 4 -21.30 -8.92 61.00
CA LEU A 4 -20.89 -9.67 59.81
C LEU A 4 -21.40 -8.96 58.55
N LEU A 5 -20.54 -8.19 57.89
CA LEU A 5 -20.81 -7.64 56.56
C LEU A 5 -20.63 -8.74 55.50
N HIS A 6 -21.74 -9.36 55.10
CA HIS A 6 -21.81 -10.23 53.93
C HIS A 6 -21.70 -9.39 52.65
N SER A 7 -20.52 -9.39 52.03
CA SER A 7 -20.30 -8.87 50.68
C SER A 7 -21.03 -9.75 49.66
N ARG A 8 -22.20 -9.30 49.20
CA ARG A 8 -22.91 -9.88 48.06
C ARG A 8 -22.20 -9.42 46.77
N ARG A 9 -21.38 -10.29 46.19
CA ARG A 9 -20.92 -10.16 44.80
C ARG A 9 -22.14 -10.31 43.88
N LEU A 10 -22.49 -9.24 43.18
CA LEU A 10 -23.49 -9.28 42.11
C LEU A 10 -22.86 -9.96 40.88
N PRO A 11 -23.63 -10.81 40.15
CA PRO A 11 -23.14 -11.47 38.94
C PRO A 11 -22.94 -10.44 37.83
N PHE A 12 -21.77 -10.52 37.17
CA PHE A 12 -21.33 -9.66 36.06
C PHE A 12 -22.33 -9.54 34.89
N ALA A 13 -23.30 -10.46 34.78
CA ALA A 13 -24.31 -10.48 33.73
C ALA A 13 -25.30 -9.30 33.77
N LEU A 14 -25.52 -8.67 34.93
CA LEU A 14 -26.49 -7.57 35.06
C LEU A 14 -25.93 -6.19 34.67
N MET A 15 -24.61 -6.01 34.60
CA MET A 15 -23.99 -4.74 34.22
C MET A 15 -24.01 -4.49 32.70
N ALA A 16 -24.06 -5.54 31.87
CA ALA A 16 -24.08 -5.39 30.41
C ALA A 16 -25.43 -4.86 29.88
N ALA A 17 -26.54 -5.13 30.56
CA ALA A 17 -27.87 -4.71 30.12
C ALA A 17 -28.14 -3.21 30.36
N LEU A 18 -27.49 -2.60 31.36
CA LEU A 18 -27.76 -1.20 31.73
C LEU A 18 -26.97 -0.20 30.87
N VAL A 19 -25.84 -0.62 30.26
CA VAL A 19 -25.06 0.23 29.34
C VAL A 19 -25.72 0.32 27.95
N CYS A 20 -26.40 -0.73 27.48
CA CYS A 20 -27.13 -0.67 26.20
C CYS A 20 -28.36 0.25 26.23
N ALA A 21 -28.94 0.53 27.40
CA ALA A 21 -30.14 1.37 27.50
C ALA A 21 -29.85 2.88 27.48
N ILE A 22 -28.60 3.32 27.69
CA ILE A 22 -28.27 4.75 27.80
C ILE A 22 -27.83 5.37 26.45
N ILE A 23 -27.46 4.56 25.46
CA ILE A 23 -26.94 5.08 24.17
C ILE A 23 -28.03 5.35 23.12
N VAL A 24 -29.29 4.97 23.35
CA VAL A 24 -30.36 5.07 22.32
C VAL A 24 -31.24 6.33 22.42
N SER A 25 -30.97 7.27 23.34
CA SER A 25 -31.93 8.37 23.62
C SER A 25 -31.46 9.80 23.31
N SER A 26 -30.40 10.00 22.52
CA SER A 26 -29.97 11.38 22.21
C SER A 26 -29.37 11.50 20.81
N SER A 27 -30.22 11.64 19.79
CA SER A 27 -29.99 12.51 18.62
C SER A 27 -31.13 12.34 17.59
N THR A 28 -32.32 12.80 17.94
CA THR A 28 -33.34 13.18 16.96
C THR A 28 -33.48 14.69 17.00
N THR A 29 -32.85 15.40 16.06
CA THR A 29 -33.33 16.68 15.54
C THR A 29 -32.46 17.13 14.37
N SER A 30 -33.06 17.14 13.19
CA SER A 30 -33.06 18.23 12.21
C SER A 30 -32.85 17.74 10.79
N CYS A 31 -33.98 17.44 10.15
CA CYS A 31 -34.11 17.39 8.71
C CYS A 31 -34.12 18.83 8.17
N ALA A 32 -33.21 19.18 7.25
CA ALA A 32 -33.51 20.11 6.16
C ALA A 32 -32.38 20.12 5.10
N ALA A 33 -32.74 19.67 3.91
CA ALA A 33 -32.29 20.18 2.61
C ALA A 33 -30.78 20.20 2.31
N PHE A 34 -30.31 19.17 1.59
CA PHE A 34 -29.43 19.40 0.44
C PHE A 34 -29.79 18.42 -0.68
N VAL A 35 -30.77 18.84 -1.48
CA VAL A 35 -31.14 18.19 -2.74
C VAL A 35 -30.16 18.67 -3.82
N ALA A 36 -29.74 17.70 -4.63
CA ALA A 36 -29.16 17.85 -5.96
C ALA A 36 -27.77 18.49 -6.07
N ASN A 37 -26.73 17.63 -6.17
CA ASN A 37 -25.94 17.53 -7.40
C ASN A 37 -25.01 16.30 -7.35
N CYS A 38 -25.56 15.09 -7.54
CA CYS A 38 -24.72 13.91 -7.80
C CYS A 38 -24.57 13.76 -9.31
N PRO A 39 -23.42 14.12 -9.91
CA PRO A 39 -23.12 13.73 -11.28
C PRO A 39 -23.13 12.19 -11.33
N GLN A 40 -23.78 11.67 -12.37
CA GLN A 40 -23.95 10.25 -12.60
C GLN A 40 -22.64 9.50 -12.37
N LEU A 41 -22.69 8.52 -11.46
CA LEU A 41 -21.73 7.44 -11.41
C LEU A 41 -21.84 6.68 -12.73
N VAL A 42 -21.01 7.10 -13.68
CA VAL A 42 -20.67 6.31 -14.85
C VAL A 42 -20.06 5.02 -14.29
N PHE A 43 -20.81 3.94 -14.40
CA PHE A 43 -20.31 2.59 -14.21
C PHE A 43 -19.15 2.41 -15.20
N TYR A 44 -17.92 2.56 -14.73
CA TYR A 44 -16.77 2.10 -15.48
C TYR A 44 -16.90 0.59 -15.55
N SER A 45 -17.39 0.13 -16.70
CA SER A 45 -17.35 -1.24 -17.13
C SER A 45 -15.98 -1.80 -16.80
N THR A 46 -15.98 -2.89 -16.04
CA THR A 46 -14.85 -3.76 -15.80
C THR A 46 -14.28 -4.13 -17.18
N ILE A 47 -13.27 -3.40 -17.64
CA ILE A 47 -12.46 -3.82 -18.77
C ILE A 47 -11.71 -5.02 -18.24
N SER A 48 -12.32 -6.19 -18.45
CA SER A 48 -11.69 -7.48 -18.31
C SER A 48 -10.53 -7.51 -19.30
N ARG A 49 -9.37 -7.00 -18.86
CA ARG A 49 -8.09 -7.20 -19.53
C ARG A 49 -7.72 -8.66 -19.30
N HIS A 50 -8.36 -9.55 -20.07
CA HIS A 50 -7.78 -10.84 -20.38
C HIS A 50 -6.47 -10.56 -21.11
N HIS A 51 -5.38 -10.41 -20.35
CA HIS A 51 -4.05 -10.59 -20.88
C HIS A 51 -3.90 -12.10 -21.09
N PRO A 52 -3.86 -12.62 -22.33
CA PRO A 52 -3.31 -13.94 -22.54
C PRO A 52 -1.84 -13.87 -22.11
N LEU A 53 -1.52 -14.42 -20.96
CA LEU A 53 -0.17 -14.83 -20.58
C LEU A 53 0.26 -15.91 -21.58
N SER A 54 0.70 -15.45 -22.76
CA SER A 54 1.26 -16.27 -23.81
C SER A 54 2.77 -16.30 -23.64
N MET A 55 3.25 -17.45 -23.19
CA MET A 55 4.57 -18.04 -23.40
C MET A 55 5.79 -17.15 -23.14
N ALA A 56 6.34 -17.30 -21.92
CA ALA A 56 7.78 -17.25 -21.76
C ALA A 56 8.38 -18.53 -22.39
N GLN A 57 8.91 -18.43 -23.61
CA GLN A 57 10.02 -19.26 -24.02
C GLN A 57 11.29 -18.51 -23.64
N ASP A 58 11.88 -18.89 -22.52
CA ASP A 58 13.23 -18.47 -22.14
C ASP A 58 14.21 -19.10 -23.13
N SER A 59 14.38 -18.45 -24.27
CA SER A 59 15.56 -18.64 -25.12
C SER A 59 16.66 -17.79 -24.51
N ASN A 60 17.35 -18.39 -23.53
CA ASN A 60 18.63 -17.94 -23.00
C ASN A 60 19.65 -17.90 -24.16
N SER A 61 19.67 -16.81 -24.92
CA SER A 61 20.73 -16.54 -25.89
C SER A 61 21.82 -15.76 -25.18
N ASN A 62 22.92 -16.45 -24.92
CA ASN A 62 24.23 -15.89 -24.57
C ASN A 62 24.50 -14.61 -25.38
N ASP A 63 24.61 -13.49 -24.68
CA ASP A 63 25.32 -12.30 -25.15
C ASP A 63 26.82 -12.66 -25.21
N ASN A 64 27.26 -13.16 -26.35
CA ASN A 64 28.66 -13.08 -26.74
C ASN A 64 28.85 -11.72 -27.43
N ASN A 65 29.43 -10.77 -26.70
CA ASN A 65 30.09 -9.62 -27.27
C ASN A 65 31.24 -10.12 -28.15
N ASP A 66 30.99 -10.19 -29.46
CA ASP A 66 32.04 -10.25 -30.47
C ASP A 66 32.23 -8.84 -31.02
N ASP A 67 33.24 -8.16 -30.47
CA ASP A 67 33.88 -6.97 -31.01
C ASP A 67 34.48 -7.30 -32.39
N ASN A 68 33.65 -7.30 -33.44
CA ASN A 68 34.13 -7.36 -34.81
C ASN A 68 34.17 -5.96 -35.42
N ASN A 69 35.32 -5.34 -35.17
CA ASN A 69 36.00 -4.36 -36.01
C ASN A 69 35.92 -4.77 -37.50
N SER A 70 34.94 -4.26 -38.24
CA SER A 70 34.85 -4.42 -39.69
C SER A 70 35.03 -3.08 -40.40
N LYS A 71 36.31 -2.82 -40.63
CA LYS A 71 36.96 -2.06 -41.70
C LYS A 71 36.07 -1.69 -42.89
N ASP A 72 36.18 -0.41 -43.26
CA ASP A 72 35.89 0.23 -44.54
C ASP A 72 35.71 -0.70 -45.74
N THR A 73 34.58 -0.54 -46.44
CA THR A 73 34.53 -0.72 -47.89
C THR A 73 33.42 0.14 -48.46
N SER A 74 33.77 1.38 -48.75
CA SER A 74 33.01 2.26 -49.65
C SER A 74 33.01 1.65 -51.05
N ASN A 75 31.88 1.04 -51.44
CA ASN A 75 31.63 0.65 -52.82
C ASN A 75 30.43 1.45 -53.35
N GLU A 76 30.75 2.61 -53.93
CA GLU A 76 29.88 3.32 -54.86
C GLU A 76 29.61 2.41 -56.05
N ASN A 77 28.34 2.06 -56.29
CA ASN A 77 27.73 1.88 -57.63
C ASN A 77 26.35 1.23 -57.51
N ASN A 78 25.29 2.02 -57.24
CA ASN A 78 23.94 1.63 -57.67
C ASN A 78 22.97 2.83 -57.69
N LYS A 79 22.77 3.45 -58.85
CA LYS A 79 21.97 4.69 -59.00
C LYS A 79 20.51 4.49 -59.42
N ASP A 80 20.04 3.27 -59.70
CA ASP A 80 18.74 3.09 -60.37
C ASP A 80 17.63 2.34 -59.59
N ASN A 81 17.80 2.05 -58.29
CA ASN A 81 16.78 1.35 -57.48
C ASN A 81 15.94 2.26 -56.55
N LYS A 82 15.71 3.52 -56.94
CA LYS A 82 15.15 4.57 -56.05
C LYS A 82 13.62 4.54 -55.87
N ARG A 83 12.86 3.67 -56.55
CA ARG A 83 11.38 3.81 -56.63
C ARG A 83 10.55 2.78 -55.85
N ILE A 84 11.14 1.68 -55.36
CA ILE A 84 10.39 0.61 -54.66
C ILE A 84 10.56 0.66 -53.12
N THR A 85 11.58 1.35 -52.60
CA THR A 85 11.90 1.38 -51.16
C THR A 85 10.91 2.15 -50.29
N LYS A 86 10.19 3.14 -50.82
CA LYS A 86 9.32 4.03 -50.02
C LYS A 86 8.12 3.36 -49.32
N ARG A 87 7.70 2.15 -49.71
CA ARG A 87 6.53 1.48 -49.10
C ARG A 87 6.88 0.50 -47.98
N ASN A 88 8.10 -0.02 -47.95
CA ASN A 88 8.52 -0.98 -46.93
C ASN A 88 9.12 -0.27 -45.70
N ASP A 89 9.64 0.94 -45.90
CA ASP A 89 10.18 1.78 -44.81
C ASP A 89 9.08 2.19 -43.83
N THR A 90 7.86 2.47 -44.28
CA THR A 90 6.77 2.89 -43.38
C THR A 90 6.25 1.75 -42.49
N VAL A 91 6.21 0.52 -43.01
CA VAL A 91 5.79 -0.67 -42.24
C VAL A 91 6.86 -1.06 -41.22
N THR A 92 8.15 -0.97 -41.58
CA THR A 92 9.27 -1.28 -40.67
C THR A 92 9.45 -0.21 -39.57
N ILE A 93 9.19 1.07 -39.86
CA ILE A 93 9.16 2.13 -38.83
C ILE A 93 8.00 1.89 -37.85
N SER A 94 6.84 1.44 -38.34
CA SER A 94 5.66 1.18 -37.50
C SER A 94 5.84 0.00 -36.54
N THR A 95 6.57 -1.05 -36.92
CA THR A 95 6.85 -2.18 -36.01
C THR A 95 7.96 -1.85 -35.01
N SER A 96 8.94 -1.04 -35.39
CA SER A 96 10.06 -0.64 -34.52
C SER A 96 9.60 0.09 -33.25
N TRP A 97 8.65 1.03 -33.35
CA TRP A 97 8.18 1.76 -32.17
C TRP A 97 7.34 0.90 -31.24
N LEU A 98 6.55 -0.05 -31.77
CA LEU A 98 5.77 -1.01 -30.97
C LEU A 98 6.68 -1.92 -30.16
N VAL A 99 7.74 -2.46 -30.77
CA VAL A 99 8.74 -3.29 -30.09
C VAL A 99 9.47 -2.48 -29.03
N SER A 100 9.89 -1.26 -29.36
CA SER A 100 10.58 -0.36 -28.42
C SER A 100 9.69 -0.01 -27.23
N LYS A 101 8.40 0.26 -27.47
CA LYS A 101 7.40 0.50 -26.41
C LYS A 101 7.21 -0.73 -25.52
N ALA A 102 7.03 -1.91 -26.10
CA ALA A 102 6.87 -3.15 -25.34
C ALA A 102 8.11 -3.44 -24.47
N ARG A 103 9.33 -3.20 -24.98
CA ARG A 103 10.58 -3.30 -24.20
C ARG A 103 10.60 -2.32 -23.04
N LEU A 104 10.19 -1.08 -23.29
CA LEU A 104 10.16 -0.04 -22.25
C LEU A 104 9.16 -0.37 -21.14
N GLU A 105 7.96 -0.84 -21.49
CA GLU A 105 6.93 -1.25 -20.54
C GLU A 105 7.36 -2.49 -19.73
N HIS A 106 7.98 -3.47 -20.40
CA HIS A 106 8.51 -4.65 -19.74
C HIS A 106 9.60 -4.26 -18.74
N HIS A 107 10.57 -3.44 -19.15
CA HIS A 107 11.64 -2.97 -18.28
C HIS A 107 11.11 -2.16 -17.10
N HIS A 108 10.12 -1.28 -17.34
CA HIS A 108 9.46 -0.52 -16.27
C HIS A 108 8.75 -1.43 -15.26
N THR A 109 8.02 -2.44 -15.75
CA THR A 109 7.33 -3.42 -14.89
C THR A 109 8.32 -4.23 -14.06
N GLN A 110 9.42 -4.67 -14.67
CA GLN A 110 10.51 -5.37 -13.96
C GLN A 110 11.12 -4.49 -12.86
N GLN A 111 11.33 -3.20 -13.12
CA GLN A 111 11.80 -2.27 -12.09
C GLN A 111 10.82 -2.12 -10.92
N LEU A 112 9.51 -2.10 -11.18
CA LEU A 112 8.49 -2.05 -10.13
C LEU A 112 8.48 -3.32 -9.28
N LEU A 113 8.59 -4.49 -9.91
CA LEU A 113 8.62 -5.79 -9.22
C LEU A 113 9.90 -6.03 -8.41
N ARG A 114 11.04 -5.45 -8.83
CA ARG A 114 12.31 -5.53 -8.10
C ARG A 114 12.37 -4.64 -6.87
N ARG A 115 11.46 -3.66 -6.73
CA ARG A 115 11.43 -2.80 -5.55
C ARG A 115 10.89 -3.60 -4.36
N PRO A 116 11.58 -3.60 -3.21
CA PRO A 116 11.04 -4.21 -2.01
C PRO A 116 9.75 -3.47 -1.60
N PRO A 117 8.76 -4.18 -1.04
CA PRO A 117 7.54 -3.54 -0.56
C PRO A 117 7.89 -2.51 0.52
N LEU A 118 7.47 -1.27 0.30
CA LEU A 118 7.66 -0.19 1.25
C LEU A 118 6.75 -0.41 2.44
N LYS A 119 7.32 -0.45 3.64
CA LYS A 119 6.55 -0.51 4.89
C LYS A 119 6.33 0.89 5.41
N LEU A 120 5.27 1.04 6.22
CA LEU A 120 4.96 2.31 6.87
C LEU A 120 6.09 2.73 7.83
N PRO A 121 6.28 4.05 8.05
CA PRO A 121 7.14 4.55 9.12
C PRO A 121 6.68 4.06 10.50
N TYR A 122 7.62 3.94 11.45
CA TYR A 122 7.36 3.44 12.81
C TYR A 122 6.13 4.09 13.47
N THR A 123 6.09 5.43 13.48
CA THR A 123 5.02 6.21 14.14
C THR A 123 3.66 6.00 13.49
N THR A 124 3.61 5.86 12.16
CA THR A 124 2.36 5.60 11.43
C THR A 124 1.87 4.17 11.66
N SER A 125 2.80 3.21 11.64
CA SER A 125 2.53 1.79 11.90
C SER A 125 2.00 1.56 13.33
N GLN A 126 2.63 2.20 14.31
CA GLN A 126 2.22 2.21 15.72
C GLN A 126 0.79 2.72 15.90
N LYS A 127 0.49 3.93 15.40
CA LYS A 127 -0.85 4.53 15.47
C LYS A 127 -1.91 3.66 14.81
N TRP A 128 -1.57 3.03 13.68
CA TRP A 128 -2.48 2.13 12.99
C TRP A 128 -2.79 0.89 13.82
N ILE A 129 -1.78 0.26 14.43
CA ILE A 129 -2.00 -0.91 15.31
C ILE A 129 -2.87 -0.53 16.52
N GLN A 130 -2.55 0.57 17.19
CA GLN A 130 -3.31 1.07 18.36
C GLN A 130 -4.77 1.37 18.05
N HIS A 131 -5.04 1.95 16.88
CA HIS A 131 -6.39 2.31 16.48
C HIS A 131 -7.25 1.07 16.11
N ASN A 132 -6.64 0.05 15.52
CA ASN A 132 -7.37 -1.12 15.01
C ASN A 132 -7.43 -2.27 16.02
N PHE A 133 -6.46 -2.36 16.92
CA PHE A 133 -6.32 -3.47 17.84
C PHE A 133 -5.96 -2.99 19.25
N SER A 134 -6.66 -3.50 20.26
CA SER A 134 -6.42 -3.17 21.67
C SER A 134 -5.43 -4.14 22.33
N ILE A 135 -4.32 -4.43 21.64
CA ILE A 135 -3.30 -5.41 22.05
C ILE A 135 -2.36 -4.78 23.07
N LYS A 136 -1.95 -5.55 24.08
CA LYS A 136 -1.02 -5.05 25.11
C LYS A 136 0.30 -5.81 25.15
N THR A 137 0.29 -7.06 24.71
CA THR A 137 1.46 -7.95 24.81
C THR A 137 2.01 -8.32 23.43
N LYS A 138 3.28 -8.71 23.41
CA LYS A 138 3.95 -9.16 22.18
C LYS A 138 3.31 -10.44 21.65
N GLU A 139 2.97 -11.35 22.54
CA GLU A 139 2.43 -12.67 22.23
C GLU A 139 1.06 -12.56 21.54
N GLU A 140 0.20 -11.65 22.01
CA GLU A 140 -1.08 -11.34 21.36
C GLU A 140 -0.87 -10.80 19.94
N PHE A 141 0.14 -9.94 19.75
CA PHE A 141 0.46 -9.40 18.43
C PHE A 141 0.95 -10.51 17.48
N GLU A 142 1.83 -11.39 17.94
CA GLU A 142 2.31 -12.53 17.16
C GLU A 142 1.18 -13.49 16.80
N GLN A 143 0.25 -13.73 17.71
CA GLN A 143 -0.93 -14.55 17.47
C GLN A 143 -1.78 -13.97 16.32
N LEU A 144 -2.05 -12.65 16.31
CA LEU A 144 -2.77 -12.01 15.20
C LEU A 144 -2.03 -12.07 13.87
N VAL A 145 -0.69 -12.07 13.89
CA VAL A 145 0.12 -12.26 12.69
C VAL A 145 0.00 -13.70 12.17
N MET A 146 -0.02 -14.68 13.07
CA MET A 146 -0.20 -16.10 12.74
C MET A 146 -1.60 -16.39 12.19
N ASP A 147 -2.63 -15.81 12.82
CA ASP A 147 -4.03 -15.97 12.42
C ASP A 147 -4.33 -15.22 11.12
N GLY A 148 -3.51 -14.24 10.76
CA GLY A 148 -3.64 -13.48 9.52
C GLY A 148 -4.63 -12.31 9.62
N ASP A 149 -4.98 -11.89 10.84
CA ASP A 149 -5.90 -10.78 11.10
C ASP A 149 -5.30 -9.44 10.66
N ILE A 150 -3.98 -9.31 10.68
CA ILE A 150 -3.26 -8.16 10.14
C ILE A 150 -3.21 -8.25 8.61
N LYS A 151 -4.31 -7.83 7.96
CA LYS A 151 -4.47 -7.81 6.49
C LYS A 151 -3.63 -6.73 5.80
N ASN A 152 -3.15 -5.73 6.54
CA ASN A 152 -2.45 -4.60 5.95
C ASN A 152 -1.01 -4.96 5.55
N VAL A 153 -0.75 -5.00 4.23
CA VAL A 153 0.57 -5.32 3.65
C VAL A 153 1.65 -4.33 4.06
N TYR A 154 1.29 -3.09 4.37
CA TYR A 154 2.25 -2.04 4.73
C TYR A 154 2.74 -2.11 6.18
N ILE A 155 2.08 -2.90 7.02
CA ILE A 155 2.52 -3.15 8.39
C ILE A 155 3.57 -4.27 8.40
N SER A 156 4.60 -4.09 9.22
CA SER A 156 5.65 -5.08 9.39
C SER A 156 5.18 -6.19 10.34
N LYS A 157 5.24 -7.44 9.88
CA LYS A 157 4.93 -8.64 10.69
C LYS A 157 5.96 -8.90 11.80
N ARG A 158 7.16 -8.35 11.65
CA ARG A 158 8.27 -8.40 12.63
C ARG A 158 8.78 -6.98 12.88
N PRO A 159 8.05 -6.16 13.66
CA PRO A 159 8.37 -4.75 13.80
C PRO A 159 9.73 -4.53 14.48
N GLU A 160 10.09 -5.36 15.45
CA GLU A 160 11.40 -5.33 16.13
C GLU A 160 12.57 -5.46 15.14
N GLU A 161 12.54 -6.46 14.25
CA GLU A 161 13.59 -6.67 13.24
C GLU A 161 13.59 -5.56 12.17
N TYR A 162 12.40 -5.14 11.72
CA TYR A 162 12.27 -4.17 10.64
C TYR A 162 12.69 -2.76 11.07
N TYR A 163 12.16 -2.27 12.19
CA TYR A 163 12.46 -0.94 12.73
C TYR A 163 13.78 -0.92 13.50
N GLY A 164 14.21 -2.05 14.06
CA GLY A 164 15.52 -2.19 14.72
C GLY A 164 16.66 -1.93 13.75
N ARG A 165 16.59 -2.48 12.53
CA ARG A 165 17.57 -2.18 11.46
C ARG A 165 17.65 -0.70 11.08
N ARG A 166 16.59 0.07 11.32
CA ARG A 166 16.52 1.51 11.05
C ARG A 166 16.91 2.38 12.25
N GLY A 167 17.09 1.79 13.44
CA GLY A 167 17.27 2.53 14.68
C GLY A 167 16.02 3.30 15.15
N GLU A 168 14.84 2.95 14.63
CA GLU A 168 13.56 3.57 15.00
C GLU A 168 12.82 2.77 16.09
N TRP A 169 13.31 1.57 16.42
CA TRP A 169 12.69 0.69 17.40
C TRP A 169 12.99 1.14 18.84
N ILE A 170 11.94 1.28 19.65
CA ILE A 170 12.04 1.71 21.05
C ILE A 170 11.80 0.51 21.97
N SER A 171 10.54 0.08 22.12
CA SER A 171 10.16 -1.13 22.85
C SER A 171 8.81 -1.65 22.37
N TRP A 172 8.46 -2.87 22.79
CA TRP A 172 7.14 -3.44 22.55
C TRP A 172 6.04 -2.65 23.25
N GLU A 173 6.23 -2.22 24.50
CA GLU A 173 5.21 -1.43 25.21
C GLU A 173 4.97 -0.10 24.50
N HIS A 174 6.03 0.58 24.06
CA HIS A 174 5.89 1.82 23.31
C HIS A 174 5.13 1.57 22.01
N TYR A 175 5.47 0.53 21.25
CA TYR A 175 4.82 0.23 19.97
C TYR A 175 3.34 -0.14 20.10
N LEU A 176 2.95 -0.85 21.17
CA LEU A 176 1.57 -1.33 21.35
C LEU A 176 0.70 -0.37 22.17
N LEU A 177 1.20 0.15 23.29
CA LEU A 177 0.46 1.01 24.20
C LEU A 177 0.58 2.49 23.83
N GLY A 178 1.63 2.85 23.09
CA GLY A 178 2.01 4.22 22.83
C GLY A 178 2.92 4.76 23.91
N SER A 179 3.59 5.87 23.63
CA SER A 179 4.05 6.72 24.72
C SER A 179 2.80 7.11 25.50
N VAL A 180 2.66 6.62 26.73
CA VAL A 180 1.82 7.28 27.74
C VAL A 180 2.49 8.62 27.99
N VAL A 181 2.36 9.55 27.04
CA VAL A 181 2.46 10.95 27.36
C VAL A 181 1.23 11.12 28.20
N GLU A 182 1.39 11.05 29.53
CA GLU A 182 0.37 11.54 30.43
C GLU A 182 0.02 12.91 29.90
N ASP A 183 -1.18 13.03 29.36
CA ASP A 183 -1.76 14.29 28.92
C ASP A 183 -1.95 15.14 30.17
N GLY A 184 -0.86 15.67 30.72
CA GLY A 184 -0.89 16.82 31.58
C GLY A 184 -1.56 17.90 30.75
N GLU A 185 -2.80 18.23 31.11
CA GLU A 185 -3.54 19.37 30.61
C GLU A 185 -2.59 20.55 30.37
N GLY A 186 -2.50 21.04 29.12
CA GLY A 186 -1.88 22.35 28.87
C GLY A 186 -0.80 22.43 27.80
N GLY A 187 -0.77 21.54 26.81
CA GLY A 187 0.21 21.60 25.70
C GLY A 187 -0.40 21.80 24.32
N VAL A 188 -1.25 22.81 24.12
CA VAL A 188 -1.69 23.20 22.77
C VAL A 188 -0.47 23.67 21.97
N ASN A 189 0.17 22.77 21.23
CA ASN A 189 0.91 23.15 20.04
C ASN A 189 0.37 22.41 18.82
N ARG A 190 -0.92 22.68 18.56
CA ARG A 190 -1.48 22.61 17.20
C ARG A 190 -0.74 23.65 16.36
N ARG A 191 0.38 23.28 15.75
CA ARG A 191 0.90 23.95 14.56
C ARG A 191 1.90 23.03 13.86
N ASN A 192 1.51 22.67 12.64
CA ASN A 192 2.35 22.32 11.49
C ASN A 192 2.56 20.81 11.26
N GLY A 193 1.68 20.20 10.46
CA GLY A 193 1.92 18.86 9.92
C GLY A 193 0.85 18.28 8.98
N THR A 194 -0.31 18.93 8.84
CA THR A 194 -1.41 18.40 8.00
C THR A 194 -1.31 18.75 6.51
N GLU A 195 -0.29 19.48 6.04
CA GLU A 195 -0.21 19.87 4.62
C GLU A 195 0.40 18.81 3.69
N SER A 196 0.98 17.71 4.19
CA SER A 196 1.68 16.76 3.30
C SER A 196 0.81 15.62 2.76
N LEU A 197 -0.40 15.38 3.29
CA LEU A 197 -1.17 14.17 2.94
C LEU A 197 -2.16 14.35 1.78
N LEU A 198 -2.33 15.57 1.27
CA LEU A 198 -3.22 15.88 0.13
C LEU A 198 -2.49 16.00 -1.22
N LYS A 199 -1.16 15.78 -1.28
CA LYS A 199 -0.39 15.97 -2.52
C LYS A 199 -0.47 14.78 -3.51
N TRP A 200 -1.18 13.71 -3.17
CA TRP A 200 -1.28 12.50 -4.00
C TRP A 200 -2.71 12.07 -4.33
N GLN A 201 -3.69 12.98 -4.20
CA GLN A 201 -5.02 12.84 -4.78
C GLN A 201 -5.17 13.81 -5.95
#